data_AF-A0A9E4YEK3-F1
#
_entry.id   AF-A0A9E4YEK3-F1
#
_cell.length_a   1.000
_cell.length_b   1.000
_cell.length_c   1.000
_cell.angle_alpha   90.00
_cell.angle_beta   90.00
_cell.angle_gamma   90.00
#
_symmetry.space_group_name_H-M   'P 1'
#
loop_
_entity.id
_entity.type
_entity.pdbx_description
1 polymer ?
#
loop_
_entity_poly.entity_id
_entity_poly.type
_entity_poly.pdbx_seq_one_letter_code
_entity_poly.pdbx_strand_id
1 'polypeptide(L)'
;NLPEGYLEEMQYGMISYVVPLATYPKTYNGKPLAYVSLASQKNYMSLYLMSIYGDEENAKNFDREYEASGKKMNRGKSCVRFKKLDDLPLDVIGNAVASTPLAAFIEMYENSRRRQE
;
A
#
# COMPACT_ATOMS: atom_id res chain seq x y z
N ASN A 1 4.84 -12.95 -0.55
CA ASN A 1 3.71 -12.15 -0.04
C ASN A 1 3.18 -11.15 -1.05
N LEU A 2 3.98 -10.62 -1.97
CA LEU A 2 3.43 -9.79 -3.05
C LEU A 2 2.65 -10.68 -4.05
N PRO A 3 1.39 -10.35 -4.38
CA PRO A 3 0.63 -11.07 -5.41
C PRO A 3 1.28 -10.95 -6.79
N GLU A 4 0.99 -11.90 -7.67
CA GLU A 4 1.54 -11.88 -9.03
C GLU A 4 1.02 -10.69 -9.85
N GLY A 5 1.87 -10.22 -10.77
CA GLY A 5 1.56 -9.16 -11.73
C GLY A 5 1.95 -7.74 -11.30
N TYR A 6 2.25 -7.52 -10.02
CA TYR A 6 2.90 -6.28 -9.58
C TYR A 6 4.36 -6.22 -10.06
N LEU A 7 4.82 -5.03 -10.41
CA LEU A 7 6.19 -4.77 -10.84
C LEU A 7 6.88 -3.79 -9.90
N GLU A 8 8.14 -4.05 -9.55
CA GLU A 8 8.95 -3.10 -8.80
C GLU A 8 9.53 -2.03 -9.74
N GLU A 9 9.32 -0.76 -9.41
CA GLU A 9 9.92 0.38 -10.09
C GLU A 9 10.21 1.54 -9.13
N MET A 10 11.05 2.47 -9.57
CA MET A 10 11.21 3.75 -8.88
C MET A 10 10.11 4.71 -9.30
N GLN A 11 9.27 5.12 -8.35
CA GLN A 11 8.19 6.09 -8.58
C GLN A 11 8.27 7.22 -7.56
N TYR A 12 8.30 8.47 -8.03
CA TYR A 12 8.42 9.66 -7.19
C TYR A 12 9.58 9.61 -6.16
N GLY A 13 10.70 8.96 -6.52
CA GLY A 13 11.85 8.80 -5.62
C GLY A 13 11.69 7.70 -4.55
N MET A 14 10.66 6.87 -4.64
CA MET A 14 10.38 5.75 -3.74
C MET A 14 10.49 4.43 -4.49
N ILE A 15 10.93 3.37 -3.80
CA ILE A 15 10.78 2.00 -4.31
C ILE A 15 9.29 1.69 -4.26
N SER A 16 8.67 1.41 -5.40
CA SER A 16 7.24 1.19 -5.52
C SER A 16 6.94 -0.11 -6.23
N TYR A 17 6.00 -0.87 -5.68
CA TYR A 17 5.37 -2.00 -6.33
C TYR A 17 4.10 -1.49 -6.98
N VAL A 18 3.99 -1.62 -8.30
CA VAL A 18 2.97 -0.94 -9.10
C VAL A 18 2.20 -1.92 -9.98
N VAL A 19 0.98 -1.53 -10.36
CA VAL A 19 0.28 -2.14 -11.49
C VAL A 19 0.90 -1.58 -12.78
N PRO A 20 1.56 -2.40 -13.61
CA PRO A 20 2.22 -1.91 -14.81
C PRO A 20 1.19 -1.41 -15.83
N LEU A 21 1.54 -0.36 -16.58
CA LEU A 21 0.66 0.22 -17.61
C LEU A 21 0.31 -0.77 -18.73
N ALA A 22 1.17 -1.76 -18.98
CA ALA A 22 0.88 -2.86 -19.90
C ALA A 22 -0.33 -3.70 -19.46
N THR A 23 -0.57 -3.80 -18.16
CA THR A 23 -1.74 -4.48 -17.58
C THR A 23 -2.92 -3.53 -17.42
N TYR A 24 -2.69 -2.29 -16.99
CA TYR A 24 -3.74 -1.30 -16.80
C TYR A 24 -3.30 0.12 -17.21
N PRO A 25 -3.65 0.57 -18.43
CA PRO A 25 -3.19 1.87 -18.95
C PRO A 25 -4.09 3.06 -18.54
N LYS A 26 -5.30 2.80 -18.00
CA LYS A 26 -6.32 3.83 -17.73
C LYS A 26 -6.11 4.53 -16.38
N THR A 27 -4.97 5.17 -16.20
CA THR A 27 -4.65 5.92 -14.98
C THR A 27 -4.82 7.43 -15.20
N TYR A 28 -5.20 8.15 -14.15
CA TYR A 28 -5.52 9.59 -14.24
C TYR A 28 -4.34 10.48 -14.70
N ASN A 29 -3.10 10.01 -14.55
CA ASN A 29 -1.87 10.76 -14.81
C ASN A 29 -0.92 10.05 -15.79
N GLY A 30 -1.36 8.94 -16.40
CA GLY A 30 -0.54 8.13 -17.29
C GLY A 30 0.68 7.49 -16.60
N LYS A 31 0.68 7.37 -15.27
CA LYS A 31 1.70 6.65 -14.49
C LYS A 31 1.14 5.33 -13.94
N PRO A 32 1.98 4.32 -13.72
CA PRO A 32 1.58 3.08 -13.04
C PRO A 32 0.91 3.34 -11.69
N LEU A 33 -0.07 2.51 -11.31
CA LEU A 33 -0.75 2.66 -10.01
C LEU A 33 0.12 2.07 -8.90
N ALA A 34 0.59 2.91 -7.98
CA ALA A 34 1.32 2.45 -6.81
C ALA A 34 0.42 1.63 -5.89
N TYR A 35 0.85 0.40 -5.60
CA TYR A 35 0.21 -0.50 -4.66
C TYR A 35 0.85 -0.38 -3.28
N VAL A 36 2.19 -0.54 -3.23
CA VAL A 36 3.01 -0.37 -2.04
C VAL A 36 4.20 0.49 -2.41
N SER A 37 4.54 1.48 -1.58
CA SER A 37 5.75 2.30 -1.79
C SER A 37 6.54 2.45 -0.51
N LEU A 38 7.86 2.25 -0.58
CA LEU A 38 8.80 2.49 0.49
C LEU A 38 9.58 3.78 0.24
N ALA A 39 9.39 4.75 1.13
CA ALA A 39 10.06 6.04 1.09
C ALA A 39 11.09 6.17 2.22
N SER A 40 12.26 6.72 1.88
CA SER A 40 13.24 7.19 2.86
C SER A 40 13.04 8.69 3.08
N GLN A 41 12.67 9.07 4.30
CA GLN A 41 12.53 10.47 4.71
C GLN A 41 13.67 10.84 5.66
N LYS A 42 13.94 12.14 5.83
CA LYS A 42 15.07 12.64 6.63
C LYS A 42 15.22 12.01 8.03
N ASN A 43 14.10 11.67 8.67
CA ASN A 43 14.08 11.20 10.08
C ASN A 43 13.40 9.83 10.28
N TYR A 44 12.84 9.23 9.23
CA TYR A 44 12.05 7.99 9.30
C TYR A 44 11.90 7.37 7.91
N MET A 45 11.51 6.10 7.86
CA MET A 45 10.99 5.47 6.64
C MET A 45 9.47 5.45 6.69
N SER A 46 8.85 5.54 5.51
CA SER A 46 7.40 5.51 5.34
C SER A 46 7.04 4.40 4.37
N LEU A 47 6.18 3.48 4.81
CA LEU A 47 5.58 2.46 3.96
C LEU A 47 4.16 2.89 3.61
N TYR A 48 3.92 3.17 2.35
CA TYR A 48 2.59 3.44 1.80
C TYR A 48 1.93 2.13 1.43
N LEU A 49 0.70 1.93 1.90
CA LEU A 49 -0.10 0.73 1.68
C LEU A 49 -1.44 1.15 1.08
N MET A 50 -1.53 1.19 -0.25
CA MET A 50 -2.69 1.77 -0.93
C MET A 50 -3.93 0.86 -0.87
N SER A 51 -3.77 -0.46 -0.74
CA SER A 51 -4.89 -1.39 -0.48
C SER A 51 -5.65 -1.02 0.78
N ILE A 52 -4.92 -0.79 1.87
CA ILE A 52 -5.47 -0.46 3.18
C ILE A 52 -6.19 0.89 3.15
N TYR A 53 -5.72 1.82 2.32
CA TYR A 53 -6.35 3.13 2.17
C TYR A 53 -7.68 3.09 1.42
N GLY A 54 -7.80 2.23 0.39
CA GLY A 54 -8.98 2.18 -0.47
C GLY A 54 -10.14 1.33 0.06
N ASP A 55 -9.91 0.54 1.11
CA ASP A 55 -10.86 -0.39 1.69
C ASP A 55 -10.92 -0.22 3.22
N GLU A 56 -12.07 0.26 3.72
CA GLU A 56 -12.28 0.52 5.15
C GLU A 56 -12.26 -0.74 6.02
N GLU A 57 -12.67 -1.89 5.48
CA GLU A 57 -12.66 -3.15 6.22
C GLU A 57 -11.23 -3.64 6.39
N ASN A 58 -10.43 -3.59 5.32
CA ASN A 58 -9.00 -3.88 5.38
C ASN A 58 -8.26 -2.91 6.30
N ALA A 59 -8.64 -1.62 6.31
CA ALA A 59 -8.09 -0.63 7.23
C ALA A 59 -8.31 -1.01 8.70
N LYS A 60 -9.54 -1.39 9.05
CA LYS A 60 -9.91 -1.79 10.42
C LYS A 60 -9.22 -3.09 10.84
N ASN A 61 -9.16 -4.07 9.96
CA ASN A 61 -8.47 -5.34 10.23
C ASN A 61 -6.97 -5.10 10.45
N PHE A 62 -6.33 -4.27 9.63
CA PHE A 62 -4.93 -3.90 9.80
C PHE A 62 -4.68 -3.18 11.12
N ASP A 63 -5.51 -2.21 11.49
CA ASP A 63 -5.39 -1.50 12.77
C ASP A 63 -5.46 -2.47 13.96
N ARG A 64 -6.44 -3.38 13.94
CA ARG A 64 -6.60 -4.40 14.98
C ARG A 64 -5.40 -5.32 15.09
N GLU A 65 -4.88 -5.82 13.96
CA GLU A 65 -3.72 -6.71 13.95
C GLU A 65 -2.43 -5.99 14.37
N TYR A 66 -2.28 -4.72 13.98
CA TYR A 66 -1.14 -3.90 14.38
C TYR A 66 -1.15 -3.64 15.89
N GLU A 67 -2.30 -3.29 16.47
CA GLU A 67 -2.45 -3.11 17.91
C GLU A 67 -2.18 -4.41 18.68
N ALA A 68 -2.70 -5.54 18.18
CA ALA A 68 -2.47 -6.86 18.77
C ALA A 68 -0.99 -7.27 18.74
N SER A 69 -0.20 -6.71 17.81
CA SER A 69 1.25 -6.95 17.75
C SER A 69 2.02 -6.29 18.89
N GLY A 70 1.40 -5.40 19.67
CA GLY A 70 2.05 -4.63 20.74
C GLY A 70 3.04 -3.57 20.26
N LYS A 71 3.18 -3.36 18.94
CA LYS A 71 4.08 -2.36 18.37
C LYS A 71 3.38 -1.02 18.28
N LYS A 72 4.11 0.06 18.55
CA LYS A 72 3.56 1.41 18.49
C LYS A 72 3.20 1.77 17.04
N MET A 73 1.91 1.91 16.76
CA MET A 73 1.45 2.37 15.46
C MET A 73 1.67 3.88 15.29
N ASN A 74 2.37 4.26 14.22
CA ASN A 74 2.52 5.65 13.80
C ASN A 74 2.11 5.75 12.33
N ARG A 75 0.81 5.88 12.08
CA ARG A 75 0.25 5.90 10.72
C ARG A 75 -0.39 7.24 10.36
N GLY A 76 -0.24 7.61 9.10
CA GLY A 76 -1.13 8.56 8.43
C GLY A 76 -2.33 7.83 7.82
N LYS A 77 -3.06 8.50 6.91
CA LYS A 77 -4.21 7.89 6.23
C LYS A 77 -3.82 6.65 5.41
N SER A 78 -2.72 6.73 4.66
CA SER A 78 -2.28 5.70 3.72
C SER A 78 -0.87 5.16 3.98
N CYS A 79 -0.20 5.60 5.06
CA CYS A 79 1.19 5.23 5.32
C CYS A 79 1.47 4.90 6.77
N VAL A 80 2.41 3.98 6.99
CA VAL A 80 2.98 3.63 8.30
C VAL A 80 4.41 4.15 8.35
N ARG A 81 4.74 4.88 9.42
CA ARG A 81 6.05 5.49 9.63
C ARG A 81 6.82 4.72 10.68
N PHE A 82 8.09 4.46 10.42
CA PHE A 82 8.96 3.68 11.29
C PHE A 82 10.39 4.16 11.20
N LYS A 83 11.21 3.89 12.22
CA LYS A 83 12.64 4.27 12.23
C LYS A 83 13.54 3.05 12.09
N LYS A 84 13.12 1.93 12.67
CA LYS A 84 13.81 0.65 12.59
C LYS A 84 12.84 -0.42 12.15
N LEU A 85 13.37 -1.49 11.54
CA LEU A 85 12.55 -2.62 11.10
C LEU A 85 11.79 -3.27 12.27
N ASP A 86 12.40 -3.31 13.45
CA ASP A 86 11.81 -3.87 14.67
C ASP A 86 10.54 -3.12 15.12
N ASP A 87 10.38 -1.86 14.71
CA ASP A 87 9.18 -1.06 15.01
C ASP A 87 7.96 -1.50 14.18
N LEU A 88 8.17 -2.30 13.13
CA LEU A 88 7.12 -2.77 12.22
C LEU A 88 6.72 -4.22 12.52
N PRO A 89 5.42 -4.53 12.64
CA PRO A 89 4.94 -5.90 12.60
C PRO A 89 4.98 -6.42 11.16
N LEU A 90 6.13 -6.98 10.76
CA LEU A 90 6.35 -7.44 9.39
C LEU A 90 5.34 -8.49 8.94
N ASP A 91 4.87 -9.36 9.84
CA ASP A 91 3.86 -10.36 9.51
C ASP A 91 2.52 -9.71 9.15
N VAL A 92 2.08 -8.71 9.94
CA VAL A 92 0.85 -7.94 9.69
C VAL A 92 0.95 -7.18 8.36
N ILE A 93 2.10 -6.58 8.08
CA ILE A 93 2.36 -5.89 6.81
C ILE A 93 2.35 -6.89 5.64
N GLY A 94 3.02 -8.03 5.81
CA GLY A 94 3.07 -9.09 4.81
C GLY A 94 1.67 -9.61 4.47
N ASN A 95 0.83 -9.84 5.47
CA ASN A 95 -0.55 -10.27 5.30
C ASN A 95 -1.40 -9.21 4.57
N ALA A 96 -1.25 -7.93 4.94
CA ALA A 96 -1.97 -6.85 4.29
C ALA A 96 -1.54 -6.60 2.83
N VAL A 97 -0.28 -6.90 2.49
CA VAL A 97 0.21 -6.88 1.10
C VAL A 97 -0.25 -8.12 0.32
N ALA A 98 -0.40 -9.27 0.99
CA ALA A 98 -0.88 -10.48 0.35
C ALA A 98 -2.40 -10.50 0.11
N SER A 99 -3.16 -9.73 0.90
CA SER A 99 -4.63 -9.80 0.90
C SER A 99 -5.29 -9.18 -0.33
N THR A 100 -4.57 -8.38 -1.13
CA THR A 100 -5.16 -7.69 -2.28
C THR A 100 -4.51 -8.12 -3.59
N PRO A 101 -5.13 -9.06 -4.32
CA PRO A 101 -4.70 -9.40 -5.68
C PRO A 101 -4.73 -8.19 -6.63
N LEU A 102 -3.90 -8.22 -7.67
CA LEU A 102 -3.79 -7.13 -8.65
C LEU A 102 -5.13 -6.70 -9.25
N ALA A 103 -5.98 -7.67 -9.63
CA ALA A 103 -7.30 -7.40 -10.20
C ALA A 103 -8.23 -6.69 -9.20
N ALA A 104 -8.24 -7.12 -7.94
CA ALA A 104 -9.03 -6.48 -6.88
C ALA A 104 -8.55 -5.05 -6.60
N PHE A 105 -7.24 -4.81 -6.68
CA PHE A 105 -6.69 -3.46 -6.52
C PHE A 105 -7.11 -2.52 -7.67
N ILE A 106 -7.13 -3.00 -8.92
CA ILE A 106 -7.65 -2.23 -10.07
C ILE A 106 -9.13 -1.90 -9.87
N GLU A 107 -9.94 -2.89 -9.49
CA GLU A 107 -11.38 -2.68 -9.25
C GLU A 107 -11.62 -1.64 -8.13
N MET A 108 -10.86 -1.73 -7.04
CA MET A 108 -10.90 -0.75 -5.96
C MET A 108 -10.56 0.66 -6.44
N TYR A 109 -9.54 0.78 -7.30
CA TYR A 109 -9.17 2.05 -7.93
C TYR A 109 -10.31 2.60 -8.78
N GLU A 110 -10.89 1.81 -9.68
CA GLU A 110 -12.01 2.22 -10.54
C GLU A 110 -13.23 2.64 -9.71
N ASN A 111 -13.56 1.91 -8.65
CA ASN A 111 -14.63 2.24 -7.72
C ASN A 111 -14.41 3.58 -7.01
N SER A 112 -13.17 3.86 -6.59
CA SER A 112 -12.82 5.13 -5.93
C SER A 112 -13.01 6.35 -6.85
N ARG A 113 -12.87 6.15 -8.16
CA ARG A 113 -13.06 7.21 -9.17
C ARG A 113 -14.54 7.39 -9.52
N ARG A 114 -15.30 6.30 -9.65
CA ARG A 114 -16.77 6.35 -9.89
C ARG A 114 -17.54 7.07 -8.79
N ARG A 115 -17.07 7.01 -7.54
CA ARG A 115 -17.70 7.72 -6.40
C ARG A 115 -17.47 9.24 -6.41
N GLN A 116 -16.63 9.76 -7.31
CA GLN A 116 -16.35 11.20 -7.41
C GLN A 116 -17.05 11.89 -8.58
N GLU A 117 -17.82 11.15 -9.38
CA GLU A 117 -18.76 11.66 -10.39
C GLU A 117 -20.18 11.64 -9.84
#